data_AF-A0A8D9S3X8-F1
#
_entry.id   AF-A0A8D9S3X8-F1
#
_cell.length_a   1.000
_cell.length_b   1.000
_cell.length_c   1.000
_cell.angle_alpha   90.00
_cell.angle_beta   90.00
_cell.angle_gamma   90.00
#
_symmetry.space_group_name_H-M   'P 1'
#
loop_
_entity.id
_entity.type
_entity.pdbx_description
1 polymer ?
#
loop_
_entity_poly.entity_id
_entity_poly.type
_entity_poly.pdbx_seq_one_letter_code
_entity_poly.pdbx_strand_id
1 'polypeptide(L)'
;MNRLLKATSAFSSVAGHVINTRRTKMLKKHPLALYITWIVALAVIPLPLIILTNSQLTTDYEDLFAYDVGILAYVWWLVIIFLSTRPRWLEKYIGIPSMYFLHASLGVAALIAANAHKFLSPGADHLVETTGDIAWYLAIVGIIYAIVFMSGWLVDRFKLLLHVLNDVTGQKIDDSVEIRLPIRSDYGANLKIGKQVFINSGAMFTDLGRIELEDKVLVGPNVTIISVNHPLDPEKRHGIELKAVLIKENAWLGANATILPGVTVGENAVVAAGAVVSKDVPANTVIAGVPAKVIKKSEENNMSFGYITPLSANVER
;
A
#
# COMPACT_ATOMS: atom_id res chain seq x y z
N MET A 1 -41.72 19.49 36.59
CA MET A 1 -40.60 20.44 36.45
C MET A 1 -39.22 19.90 36.89
N ASN A 2 -39.12 18.74 37.59
CA ASN A 2 -37.83 18.14 37.99
C ASN A 2 -37.33 16.96 37.13
N ARG A 3 -37.93 16.73 35.95
CA ARG A 3 -37.46 15.71 34.98
C ARG A 3 -36.84 16.28 33.71
N LEU A 4 -36.88 17.59 33.51
CA LEU A 4 -36.27 18.26 32.34
C LEU A 4 -34.91 18.92 32.65
N LEU A 5 -34.53 19.04 33.93
CA LEU A 5 -33.24 19.61 34.36
C LEU A 5 -32.14 18.56 34.66
N LYS A 6 -32.44 17.25 34.53
CA LYS A 6 -31.42 16.17 34.56
C LYS A 6 -30.90 15.77 33.18
N ALA A 7 -31.49 16.30 32.10
CA ALA A 7 -31.09 16.03 30.73
C ALA A 7 -29.96 16.95 30.22
N THR A 8 -29.64 18.03 30.95
CA THR A 8 -28.62 19.01 30.56
C THR A 8 -27.29 18.88 31.32
N SER A 9 -27.20 18.00 32.32
CA SER A 9 -25.95 17.71 33.06
C SER A 9 -25.32 16.35 32.73
N ALA A 10 -25.92 15.57 31.83
CA ALA A 10 -25.37 14.30 31.33
C ALA A 10 -24.67 14.45 29.96
N PHE A 11 -24.73 15.63 29.36
CA PHE A 11 -24.07 15.95 28.08
C PHE A 11 -22.68 16.57 28.21
N SER A 12 -22.20 16.81 29.44
CA SER A 12 -20.89 17.43 29.70
C SER A 12 -19.82 16.49 30.27
N SER A 13 -20.11 15.19 30.49
CA SER A 13 -19.10 14.21 30.95
C SER A 13 -18.83 13.04 30.00
N VAL A 14 -19.53 12.96 28.86
CA VAL A 14 -19.28 11.97 27.79
C VAL A 14 -18.36 12.54 26.68
N ALA A 15 -18.03 13.83 26.73
CA ALA A 15 -17.10 14.48 25.80
C ALA A 15 -15.61 14.35 26.20
N GLY A 16 -15.29 13.60 27.27
CA GLY A 16 -13.97 13.64 27.92
C GLY A 16 -13.11 12.39 27.83
N HIS A 17 -13.57 11.25 27.31
CA HIS A 17 -12.84 9.97 27.44
C HIS A 17 -12.91 9.06 26.20
N VAL A 18 -12.78 9.63 25.01
CA VAL A 18 -12.45 8.87 23.81
C VAL A 18 -11.24 9.51 23.15
N ILE A 19 -10.31 8.67 22.69
CA ILE A 19 -9.07 8.98 21.97
C ILE A 19 -7.87 9.40 22.83
N ASN A 20 -7.38 8.46 23.65
CA ASN A 20 -5.92 8.33 23.84
C ASN A 20 -5.43 7.04 23.15
N THR A 21 -5.87 6.82 21.90
CA THR A 21 -5.02 6.09 20.98
C THR A 21 -3.77 6.93 20.81
N ARG A 22 -2.60 6.33 21.04
CA ARG A 22 -1.33 6.93 20.64
C ARG A 22 -1.53 7.49 19.25
N ARG A 23 -1.59 8.83 19.14
CA ARG A 23 -1.41 9.52 17.87
C ARG A 23 -0.10 8.95 17.34
N THR A 24 -0.17 8.01 16.40
CA THR A 24 0.73 8.06 15.26
C THR A 24 0.68 9.52 14.87
N LYS A 25 1.78 10.23 15.13
CA LYS A 25 1.91 11.63 14.79
C LYS A 25 1.44 11.69 13.34
N MET A 26 0.22 12.19 13.11
CA MET A 26 -0.20 12.66 11.81
C MET A 26 0.99 13.46 11.34
N LEU A 27 1.55 13.10 10.17
CA LEU A 27 2.48 13.96 9.44
C LEU A 27 1.91 15.36 9.60
N LYS A 28 2.52 16.16 10.48
CA LYS A 28 2.07 17.53 10.63
C LYS A 28 2.32 18.06 9.23
N LYS A 29 1.24 18.39 8.52
CA LYS A 29 1.32 19.12 7.27
C LYS A 29 2.02 20.42 7.65
N HIS A 30 3.34 20.43 7.56
CA HIS A 30 4.16 21.61 7.68
C HIS A 30 4.50 21.98 6.25
N PRO A 31 3.55 22.56 5.48
CA PRO A 31 3.84 23.01 4.13
C PRO A 31 5.02 23.99 4.17
N LEU A 32 5.18 24.74 5.27
CA LEU A 32 6.36 25.57 5.52
C LEU A 32 7.69 24.80 5.46
N ALA A 33 7.81 23.63 6.09
CA ALA A 33 9.05 22.85 6.05
C ALA A 33 9.34 22.36 4.62
N LEU A 34 8.30 21.99 3.88
CA LEU A 34 8.42 21.63 2.47
C LEU A 34 8.84 22.83 1.61
N TYR A 35 8.23 24.01 1.79
CA TYR A 35 8.60 25.24 1.08
C TYR A 35 10.02 25.68 1.41
N ILE A 36 10.44 25.62 2.68
CA ILE A 36 11.82 25.91 3.08
C ILE A 36 12.77 24.92 2.40
N THR A 37 12.42 23.64 2.37
CA THR A 37 13.24 22.62 1.68
C THR A 37 13.39 22.95 0.19
N TRP A 38 12.30 23.35 -0.47
CA TRP A 38 12.32 23.80 -1.86
C TRP A 38 13.19 25.03 -2.08
N ILE A 39 13.05 26.07 -1.25
CA ILE A 39 13.87 27.30 -1.34
C ILE A 39 15.34 26.97 -1.13
N VAL A 40 15.64 26.12 -0.15
CA VAL A 40 17.02 25.70 0.13
C VAL A 40 17.60 24.95 -1.07
N ALA A 41 16.87 23.96 -1.59
CA ALA A 41 17.31 23.17 -2.74
C ALA A 41 17.47 23.98 -4.03
N LEU A 42 16.50 24.86 -4.34
CA LEU A 42 16.47 25.60 -5.60
C LEU A 42 17.38 26.83 -5.60
N ALA A 43 17.49 27.54 -4.47
CA ALA A 43 18.14 28.85 -4.44
C ALA A 43 19.33 28.90 -3.48
N VAL A 44 19.22 28.37 -2.26
CA VAL A 44 20.28 28.56 -1.24
C VAL A 44 21.52 27.71 -1.53
N ILE A 45 21.36 26.45 -1.91
CA ILE A 45 22.50 25.55 -2.16
C ILE A 45 23.29 25.95 -3.40
N PRO A 46 22.68 26.36 -4.54
CA PRO A 46 23.45 26.77 -5.72
C PRO A 46 24.15 28.13 -5.58
N LEU A 47 23.60 29.04 -4.77
CA LEU A 47 24.03 30.44 -4.70
C LEU A 47 25.52 30.65 -4.40
N PRO A 48 26.16 29.95 -3.45
CA PRO A 48 27.59 30.12 -3.19
C PRO A 48 28.46 29.82 -4.42
N LEU A 49 28.12 28.79 -5.20
CA LEU A 49 28.89 28.40 -6.37
C LEU A 49 28.67 29.39 -7.53
N ILE A 50 27.46 29.90 -7.70
CA ILE A 50 27.15 30.98 -8.66
C ILE A 50 27.95 32.25 -8.32
N ILE A 51 27.93 32.69 -7.05
CA ILE A 51 28.68 33.88 -6.61
C ILE A 51 30.18 33.70 -6.81
N LEU A 52 30.72 32.53 -6.44
CA LEU A 52 32.14 32.25 -6.61
C LEU A 52 32.53 32.31 -8.10
N THR A 53 31.77 31.64 -8.96
CA THR A 53 32.04 31.62 -10.41
C THR A 53 31.96 33.02 -11.01
N ASN A 54 30.92 33.79 -10.68
CA ASN A 54 30.72 35.14 -11.22
C ASN A 54 31.71 36.18 -10.64
N SER A 55 32.36 35.90 -9.51
CA SER A 55 33.39 36.78 -8.93
C SER A 55 34.82 36.44 -9.37
N GLN A 56 35.06 35.21 -9.84
CA GLN A 56 36.41 34.71 -10.19
C GLN A 56 36.62 34.54 -11.71
N LEU A 57 35.56 34.38 -12.51
CA LEU A 57 35.67 34.37 -13.97
C LEU A 57 35.82 35.82 -14.48
N THR A 58 37.04 36.21 -14.81
CA THR A 58 37.42 37.58 -15.25
C THR A 58 37.63 37.70 -16.76
N THR A 59 37.02 36.85 -17.57
CA THR A 59 37.29 36.80 -19.03
C THR A 59 36.03 37.02 -19.85
N ASP A 60 36.19 37.70 -21.00
CA ASP A 60 35.22 38.15 -22.01
C ASP A 60 34.26 37.07 -22.56
N TYR A 61 33.53 36.37 -21.70
CA TYR A 61 32.42 35.51 -22.09
C TYR A 61 31.13 36.28 -21.88
N GLU A 62 30.48 36.66 -22.98
CA GLU A 62 29.21 37.41 -22.99
C GLU A 62 28.03 36.63 -22.35
N ASP A 63 28.20 35.33 -22.04
CA ASP A 63 27.12 34.44 -21.60
C ASP A 63 27.32 33.83 -20.20
N LEU A 64 27.59 34.65 -19.17
CA LEU A 64 27.60 34.21 -17.76
C LEU A 64 26.32 33.44 -17.37
N PHE A 65 25.18 33.78 -17.99
CA PHE A 65 23.91 33.10 -17.79
C PHE A 65 23.94 31.61 -18.18
N ALA A 66 24.63 31.25 -19.27
CA ALA A 66 24.75 29.86 -19.70
C ALA A 66 25.44 29.02 -18.63
N TYR A 67 26.51 29.56 -18.03
CA TYR A 67 27.26 28.89 -16.96
C TYR A 67 26.47 28.79 -15.66
N ASP A 68 25.72 29.83 -15.29
CA ASP A 68 24.83 29.80 -14.12
C ASP A 68 23.78 28.69 -14.24
N VAL A 69 23.19 28.51 -15.43
CA VAL A 69 22.24 27.42 -15.70
C VAL A 69 22.91 26.04 -15.59
N GLY A 70 24.16 25.91 -16.04
CA GLY A 70 24.95 24.69 -15.88
C GLY A 70 25.26 24.38 -14.41
N ILE A 71 25.60 25.39 -13.62
CA ILE A 71 25.82 25.28 -12.17
C ILE A 71 24.54 24.86 -11.45
N LEU A 72 23.39 25.44 -11.80
CA LEU A 72 22.09 25.03 -11.25
C LEU A 72 21.82 23.55 -11.53
N ALA A 73 22.04 23.11 -12.78
CA ALA A 73 21.87 21.71 -13.16
C ALA A 73 22.76 20.78 -12.34
N TYR A 74 24.05 21.09 -12.22
CA TYR A 74 25.01 20.31 -11.44
C TYR A 74 24.64 20.22 -9.96
N VAL A 75 24.32 21.36 -9.33
CA VAL A 75 23.97 21.40 -7.91
C VAL A 75 22.67 20.66 -7.64
N TRP A 76 21.64 20.84 -8.48
CA TRP A 76 20.39 20.10 -8.35
C TRP A 76 20.61 18.59 -8.52
N TRP A 77 21.53 18.18 -9.40
CA TRP A 77 21.93 16.77 -9.54
C TRP A 77 22.53 16.20 -8.24
N LEU A 78 23.42 16.95 -7.58
CA LEU A 78 23.96 16.55 -6.27
C LEU A 78 22.88 16.49 -5.19
N VAL A 79 21.94 17.45 -5.20
CA VAL A 79 20.82 17.47 -4.25
C VAL A 79 19.93 16.25 -4.44
N ILE A 80 19.58 15.85 -5.67
CA ILE A 80 18.78 14.64 -5.88
C ILE A 80 19.52 13.37 -5.44
N ILE A 81 20.84 13.27 -5.67
CA ILE A 81 21.66 12.15 -5.17
C ILE A 81 21.60 12.12 -3.65
N PHE A 82 21.79 13.26 -2.98
CA PHE A 82 21.66 13.36 -1.54
C PHE A 82 20.26 12.95 -1.05
N LEU A 83 19.19 13.42 -1.69
CA LEU A 83 17.81 13.04 -1.33
C LEU A 83 17.56 11.54 -1.51
N SER A 84 18.23 10.88 -2.46
CA SER A 84 18.11 9.44 -2.67
C SER A 84 18.67 8.62 -1.49
N THR A 85 19.58 9.19 -0.68
CA THR A 85 20.09 8.57 0.56
C THR A 85 19.07 8.55 1.71
N ARG A 86 17.91 9.19 1.53
CA ARG A 86 16.83 9.31 2.53
C ARG A 86 17.32 9.83 3.89
N PRO A 87 17.75 11.09 3.97
CA PRO A 87 18.15 11.69 5.24
C PRO A 87 17.00 11.65 6.25
N ARG A 88 17.13 10.82 7.30
CA ARG A 88 16.08 10.56 8.31
C ARG A 88 15.53 11.83 8.97
N TRP A 89 16.39 12.85 9.14
CA TRP A 89 15.97 14.13 9.69
C TRP A 89 14.98 14.83 8.75
N LEU A 90 15.27 14.89 7.45
CA LEU A 90 14.43 15.54 6.46
C LEU A 90 13.12 14.76 6.25
N GLU A 91 13.22 13.43 6.17
CA GLU A 91 12.06 12.53 6.09
C GLU A 91 11.06 12.80 7.22
N LYS A 92 11.55 12.98 8.45
CA LYS A 92 10.72 13.29 9.62
C LYS A 92 9.99 14.64 9.50
N TYR A 93 10.53 15.60 8.76
CA TYR A 93 9.95 16.95 8.61
C TYR A 93 8.98 17.07 7.44
N ILE A 94 9.35 16.57 6.25
CA ILE A 94 8.53 16.73 5.04
C ILE A 94 7.73 15.48 4.68
N GLY A 95 8.09 14.32 5.23
CA GLY A 95 7.47 13.04 4.93
C GLY A 95 8.04 12.36 3.69
N ILE A 96 7.92 11.03 3.65
CA ILE A 96 8.38 10.18 2.56
C ILE A 96 7.78 10.59 1.20
N PRO A 97 6.45 10.82 1.05
CA PRO A 97 5.88 11.16 -0.25
C PRO A 97 6.41 12.48 -0.82
N SER A 98 6.53 13.51 0.02
CA SER A 98 7.02 14.82 -0.40
C SER A 98 8.52 14.79 -0.72
N MET A 99 9.31 13.95 -0.05
CA MET A 99 10.73 13.76 -0.36
C MET A 99 10.93 13.13 -1.75
N TYR A 100 10.13 12.12 -2.12
CA TYR A 100 10.17 11.55 -3.47
C TYR A 100 9.69 12.53 -4.53
N PHE A 101 8.63 13.28 -4.23
CA PHE A 101 8.15 14.32 -5.13
C PHE A 101 9.24 15.37 -5.40
N LEU A 102 9.88 15.86 -4.33
CA LEU A 102 11.02 16.78 -4.43
C LEU A 102 12.16 16.19 -5.28
N HIS A 103 12.58 14.95 -5.00
CA HIS A 103 13.63 14.27 -5.76
C HIS A 103 13.28 14.16 -7.26
N ALA A 104 12.09 13.68 -7.59
CA ALA A 104 11.66 13.50 -8.97
C ALA A 104 11.54 14.83 -9.73
N SER A 105 10.87 15.82 -9.13
CA SER A 105 10.68 17.14 -9.74
C SER A 105 11.99 17.90 -9.90
N LEU A 106 12.90 17.82 -8.92
CA LEU A 106 14.22 18.45 -9.01
C LEU A 106 15.10 17.75 -10.05
N GLY A 107 14.95 16.43 -10.23
CA GLY A 107 15.64 15.69 -11.29
C GLY A 107 15.21 16.13 -12.70
N VAL A 108 13.91 16.34 -12.92
CA VAL A 108 13.40 16.91 -14.17
C VAL A 108 13.92 18.32 -14.39
N ALA A 109 13.90 19.17 -13.35
CA ALA A 109 14.43 20.53 -13.44
C ALA A 109 15.93 20.56 -13.77
N ALA A 110 16.72 19.67 -13.16
CA ALA A 110 18.14 19.52 -13.43
C ALA A 110 18.42 19.09 -14.87
N LEU A 111 17.61 18.17 -15.43
CA LEU A 111 17.72 17.78 -16.83
C LEU A 111 17.39 18.95 -17.78
N ILE A 112 16.31 19.68 -17.51
CA ILE A 112 15.95 20.86 -18.32
C ILE A 112 17.08 21.89 -18.28
N ALA A 113 17.63 22.18 -17.10
CA ALA A 113 18.75 23.10 -16.93
C ALA A 113 20.02 22.60 -17.63
N ALA A 114 20.38 21.32 -17.52
CA ALA A 114 21.54 20.74 -18.20
C ALA A 114 21.43 20.86 -19.72
N ASN A 115 20.23 20.58 -20.26
CA ASN A 115 19.95 20.70 -21.67
C ASN A 115 20.00 22.17 -22.13
N ALA A 116 19.42 23.09 -21.37
CA ALA A 116 19.50 24.53 -21.65
C ALA A 116 20.95 25.04 -21.64
N HIS A 117 21.76 24.64 -20.64
CA HIS A 117 23.19 24.94 -20.59
C HIS A 117 23.92 24.47 -21.85
N LYS A 118 23.66 23.24 -22.31
CA LYS A 118 24.24 22.71 -23.56
C LYS A 118 23.91 23.60 -24.76
N PHE A 119 22.64 24.00 -24.91
CA PHE A 119 22.22 24.86 -26.04
C PHE A 119 22.79 26.28 -25.97
N LEU A 120 22.95 26.82 -24.75
CA LEU A 120 23.47 28.17 -24.52
C LEU A 120 25.00 28.24 -24.55
N SER A 121 25.71 27.10 -24.53
CA SER A 121 27.18 27.02 -24.57
C SER A 121 27.69 26.18 -25.76
N PRO A 122 27.47 26.61 -27.01
CA PRO A 122 27.81 25.83 -28.21
C PRO A 122 29.32 25.74 -28.53
N GLY A 123 30.20 26.18 -27.63
CA GLY A 123 31.66 26.26 -27.84
C GLY A 123 32.50 25.41 -26.88
N ALA A 124 31.88 24.45 -26.18
CA ALA A 124 32.61 23.57 -25.25
C ALA A 124 33.60 22.64 -26.00
N ASP A 125 34.67 22.24 -25.32
CA ASP A 125 35.61 21.25 -25.85
C ASP A 125 34.88 19.94 -26.23
N HIS A 126 35.32 19.28 -27.31
CA HIS A 126 34.70 18.04 -27.83
C HIS A 126 34.52 16.96 -26.75
N LEU A 127 35.44 16.86 -25.79
CA LEU A 127 35.32 15.92 -24.67
C LEU A 127 34.16 16.28 -23.72
N VAL A 128 33.95 17.57 -23.47
CA VAL A 128 32.86 18.07 -22.61
C VAL A 128 31.52 17.80 -23.27
N GLU A 129 31.40 18.08 -24.57
CA GLU A 129 30.18 17.80 -25.33
C GLU A 129 29.85 16.29 -25.34
N THR A 130 30.84 15.44 -25.66
CA THR A 130 30.66 13.99 -25.75
C THR A 130 30.24 13.40 -24.39
N THR A 131 30.89 13.80 -23.30
CA THR A 131 30.57 13.28 -21.96
C THR A 131 29.22 13.79 -21.46
N GLY A 132 28.83 15.01 -21.82
CA GLY A 132 27.48 15.55 -21.59
C GLY A 132 26.39 14.74 -22.29
N ASP A 133 26.62 14.37 -23.55
CA ASP A 133 25.67 13.56 -24.32
C ASP A 133 25.48 12.16 -23.76
N ILE A 134 26.58 11.50 -23.37
CA ILE A 134 26.50 10.19 -22.72
C ILE A 134 25.68 10.27 -21.43
N ALA A 135 25.93 11.29 -20.59
CA ALA A 135 25.19 11.48 -19.35
C ALA A 135 23.68 11.72 -19.61
N TRP A 136 23.34 12.49 -20.65
CA TRP A 136 21.96 12.74 -21.06
C TRP A 136 21.22 11.45 -21.46
N TYR A 137 21.83 10.63 -22.31
CA TYR A 137 21.23 9.36 -22.72
C TYR A 137 21.06 8.39 -21.55
N LEU A 138 22.05 8.29 -20.66
CA LEU A 138 21.96 7.47 -19.46
C LEU A 138 20.82 7.92 -18.54
N ALA A 139 20.61 9.23 -18.40
CA ALA A 139 19.51 9.77 -17.62
C ALA A 139 18.13 9.42 -18.23
N ILE A 140 17.97 9.54 -19.55
CA ILE A 140 16.73 9.15 -20.25
C ILE A 140 16.45 7.65 -20.05
N VAL A 141 17.47 6.80 -20.24
CA VAL A 141 17.34 5.35 -20.03
C VAL A 141 16.95 5.04 -18.59
N GLY A 142 17.57 5.72 -17.61
CA GLY A 142 17.23 5.59 -16.19
C GLY A 142 15.78 5.97 -15.89
N ILE A 143 15.27 7.05 -16.49
CA ILE A 143 13.87 7.47 -16.35
C ILE A 143 12.92 6.43 -16.93
N ILE A 144 13.18 5.96 -18.15
CA ILE A 144 12.36 4.92 -18.80
C ILE A 144 12.36 3.65 -17.95
N TYR A 145 13.53 3.21 -17.49
CA TYR A 145 13.66 2.05 -16.61
C TYR A 145 12.84 2.24 -15.31
N ALA A 146 12.94 3.40 -14.65
CA ALA A 146 12.20 3.68 -13.44
C ALA A 146 10.68 3.68 -13.67
N ILE A 147 10.21 4.23 -14.78
CA ILE A 147 8.79 4.22 -15.15
C ILE A 147 8.30 2.78 -15.38
N VAL A 148 9.04 2.00 -16.16
CA VAL A 148 8.62 0.64 -16.55
C VAL A 148 8.71 -0.35 -15.39
N PHE A 149 9.79 -0.31 -14.61
CA PHE A 149 10.11 -1.35 -13.63
C PHE A 149 9.95 -0.94 -12.17
N MET A 150 10.03 0.35 -11.84
CA MET A 150 9.97 0.83 -10.45
C MET A 150 8.68 1.58 -10.09
N SER A 151 7.83 1.91 -11.07
CA SER A 151 6.50 2.43 -10.78
C SER A 151 5.54 1.27 -10.47
N GLY A 152 5.39 0.94 -9.18
CA GLY A 152 4.27 0.08 -8.73
C GLY A 152 2.92 0.59 -9.25
N TRP A 153 2.83 1.90 -9.52
CA TRP A 153 1.73 2.57 -10.21
C TRP A 153 1.33 1.94 -11.55
N LEU A 154 2.26 1.47 -12.38
CA LEU A 154 1.93 0.84 -13.66
C LEU A 154 1.47 -0.61 -13.47
N VAL A 155 2.13 -1.36 -12.58
CA VAL A 155 1.82 -2.77 -12.28
C VAL A 155 0.47 -2.91 -11.56
N ASP A 156 0.15 -2.01 -10.63
CA ASP A 156 -1.10 -2.00 -9.86
C ASP A 156 -2.32 -1.52 -10.68
N ARG A 157 -2.11 -0.83 -11.82
CA ARG A 157 -3.19 -0.19 -12.61
C ARG A 157 -3.55 -0.92 -13.91
N PHE A 158 -2.78 -1.93 -14.33
CA PHE A 158 -3.15 -2.71 -15.50
C PHE A 158 -4.38 -3.59 -15.18
N LYS A 159 -5.57 -3.03 -15.46
CA LYS A 159 -6.89 -3.68 -15.46
C LYS A 159 -6.97 -4.94 -16.36
N LEU A 160 -5.88 -5.30 -17.02
CA LEU A 160 -5.72 -6.57 -17.72
C LEU A 160 -6.00 -7.76 -16.79
N LEU A 161 -5.66 -7.64 -15.50
CA LEU A 161 -5.93 -8.69 -14.52
C LEU A 161 -7.43 -8.96 -14.34
N LEU A 162 -8.25 -7.91 -14.24
CA LEU A 162 -9.71 -8.07 -14.13
C LEU A 162 -10.31 -8.72 -15.38
N HIS A 163 -9.78 -8.40 -16.57
CA HIS A 163 -10.23 -9.05 -17.81
C HIS A 163 -9.89 -10.54 -17.83
N VAL A 164 -8.66 -10.91 -17.47
CA VAL A 164 -8.26 -12.33 -17.36
C VAL A 164 -9.09 -13.07 -16.31
N LEU A 165 -9.37 -12.43 -15.17
CA LEU A 165 -10.25 -13.03 -14.16
C LEU A 165 -11.68 -13.17 -14.65
N ASN A 166 -12.21 -12.23 -15.42
CA ASN A 166 -13.55 -12.39 -16.04
C ASN A 166 -13.58 -13.60 -16.97
N ASP A 167 -12.53 -13.79 -17.78
CA ASP A 167 -12.43 -14.92 -18.70
C ASP A 167 -12.32 -16.27 -17.94
N VAL A 168 -11.53 -16.30 -16.85
CA VAL A 168 -11.33 -17.51 -16.03
C VAL A 168 -12.57 -17.85 -15.18
N THR A 169 -13.22 -16.84 -14.59
CA THR A 169 -14.41 -17.04 -13.76
C THR A 169 -15.70 -17.14 -14.57
N GLY A 170 -15.68 -16.79 -15.86
CA GLY A 170 -16.88 -16.68 -16.69
C GLY A 170 -17.89 -15.66 -16.17
N GLN A 171 -17.49 -14.80 -15.23
CA GLN A 171 -18.35 -13.84 -14.54
C GLN A 171 -17.71 -12.46 -14.55
N LYS A 172 -18.54 -11.43 -14.61
CA LYS A 172 -18.06 -10.05 -14.52
C LYS A 172 -17.71 -9.74 -13.06
N ILE A 173 -16.43 -9.63 -12.76
CA ILE A 173 -15.91 -9.13 -11.49
C ILE A 173 -16.13 -7.61 -11.42
N ASP A 174 -16.59 -7.13 -10.27
CA ASP A 174 -16.85 -5.71 -10.03
C ASP A 174 -15.53 -4.92 -9.91
N ASP A 175 -15.48 -3.69 -10.43
CA ASP A 175 -14.28 -2.83 -10.43
C ASP A 175 -13.79 -2.50 -9.00
N SER A 176 -14.62 -2.70 -7.98
CA SER A 176 -14.27 -2.49 -6.57
C SER A 176 -13.50 -3.65 -5.93
N VAL A 177 -13.38 -4.80 -6.61
CA VAL A 177 -12.66 -5.97 -6.10
C VAL A 177 -11.15 -5.75 -6.23
N GLU A 178 -10.42 -5.99 -5.14
CA GLU A 178 -8.96 -5.93 -5.11
C GLU A 178 -8.38 -7.32 -4.83
N ILE A 179 -7.48 -7.78 -5.70
CA ILE A 179 -6.83 -9.08 -5.59
C ILE A 179 -5.32 -8.89 -5.65
N ARG A 180 -4.62 -9.39 -4.63
CA ARG A 180 -3.16 -9.48 -4.60
C ARG A 180 -2.73 -10.86 -5.09
N LEU A 181 -1.95 -10.90 -6.16
CA LEU A 181 -1.46 -12.15 -6.73
C LEU A 181 -0.29 -12.76 -5.93
N PRO A 182 -0.06 -14.08 -6.04
CA PRO A 182 -0.86 -15.05 -6.78
C PRO A 182 -2.13 -15.46 -6.03
N ILE A 183 -3.19 -15.80 -6.76
CA ILE A 183 -4.31 -16.61 -6.25
C ILE A 183 -4.39 -17.90 -7.05
N ARG A 184 -4.98 -18.95 -6.47
CA ARG A 184 -5.16 -20.26 -7.12
C ARG A 184 -6.60 -20.70 -7.01
N SER A 185 -7.12 -21.31 -8.07
CA SER A 185 -8.43 -21.94 -8.10
C SER A 185 -8.35 -23.29 -8.82
N ASP A 186 -9.15 -24.27 -8.41
CA ASP A 186 -9.23 -25.54 -9.14
C ASP A 186 -9.92 -25.38 -10.50
N TYR A 187 -10.96 -24.56 -10.57
CA TYR A 187 -11.75 -24.33 -11.78
C TYR A 187 -11.95 -22.85 -12.11
N GLY A 188 -12.17 -22.00 -11.11
CA GLY A 188 -12.37 -20.56 -11.25
C GLY A 188 -13.82 -20.19 -11.59
N ALA A 189 -14.47 -20.89 -12.51
CA ALA A 189 -15.83 -20.54 -12.97
C ALA A 189 -16.93 -20.69 -11.90
N ASN A 190 -16.64 -21.44 -10.83
CA ASN A 190 -17.57 -21.66 -9.72
C ASN A 190 -17.28 -20.74 -8.52
N LEU A 191 -16.30 -19.84 -8.63
CA LEU A 191 -16.04 -18.79 -7.68
C LEU A 191 -16.92 -17.57 -7.99
N LYS A 192 -17.77 -17.19 -7.02
CA LYS A 192 -18.55 -15.95 -7.07
C LYS A 192 -17.97 -14.93 -6.11
N ILE A 193 -17.77 -13.71 -6.60
CA ILE A 193 -17.18 -12.62 -5.82
C ILE A 193 -18.12 -11.42 -5.87
N GLY A 194 -18.53 -10.94 -4.69
CA GLY A 194 -19.31 -9.73 -4.51
C GLY A 194 -18.49 -8.46 -4.71
N LYS A 195 -19.01 -7.34 -4.22
CA LYS A 195 -18.41 -6.00 -4.37
C LYS A 195 -17.53 -5.66 -3.17
N GLN A 196 -16.52 -4.83 -3.39
CA GLN A 196 -15.60 -4.35 -2.34
C GLN A 196 -14.91 -5.50 -1.59
N VAL A 197 -14.75 -6.65 -2.25
CA VAL A 197 -14.02 -7.79 -1.71
C VAL A 197 -12.52 -7.54 -1.86
N PHE A 198 -11.77 -7.84 -0.80
CA PHE A 198 -10.31 -7.82 -0.84
C PHE A 198 -9.77 -9.24 -0.65
N ILE A 199 -8.95 -9.71 -1.58
CA ILE A 199 -8.28 -11.01 -1.52
C ILE A 199 -6.77 -10.81 -1.50
N ASN A 200 -6.14 -11.21 -0.41
CA ASN A 200 -4.69 -11.11 -0.29
C ASN A 200 -3.96 -12.28 -0.98
N SER A 201 -2.65 -12.14 -1.13
CA SER A 201 -1.80 -13.09 -1.85
C SER A 201 -1.76 -14.47 -1.22
N GLY A 202 -1.70 -15.49 -2.08
CA GLY A 202 -1.55 -16.89 -1.71
C GLY A 202 -2.85 -17.63 -1.44
N ALA A 203 -4.01 -17.00 -1.61
CA ALA A 203 -5.30 -17.65 -1.42
C ALA A 203 -5.50 -18.85 -2.37
N MET A 204 -6.12 -19.92 -1.86
CA MET A 204 -6.46 -21.13 -2.61
C MET A 204 -7.97 -21.39 -2.52
N PHE A 205 -8.62 -21.54 -3.67
CA PHE A 205 -10.05 -21.82 -3.80
C PHE A 205 -10.25 -23.18 -4.49
N THR A 206 -10.62 -24.24 -3.75
CA THR A 206 -11.01 -25.51 -4.40
C THR A 206 -12.50 -25.43 -4.74
N ASP A 207 -12.84 -24.83 -5.88
CA ASP A 207 -14.19 -24.30 -6.16
C ASP A 207 -15.12 -25.24 -6.94
N LEU A 208 -14.77 -26.51 -7.17
CA LEU A 208 -15.66 -27.44 -7.89
C LEU A 208 -17.07 -27.55 -7.27
N GLY A 209 -17.19 -27.41 -5.95
CA GLY A 209 -18.46 -27.45 -5.21
C GLY A 209 -19.13 -26.09 -4.98
N ARG A 210 -18.67 -25.04 -5.67
CA ARG A 210 -19.04 -23.61 -5.52
C ARG A 210 -18.47 -22.95 -4.27
N ILE A 211 -17.87 -21.78 -4.47
CA ILE A 211 -17.45 -20.87 -3.41
C ILE A 211 -18.04 -19.50 -3.70
N GLU A 212 -18.69 -18.89 -2.70
CA GLU A 212 -19.30 -17.58 -2.82
C GLU A 212 -18.80 -16.65 -1.72
N LEU A 213 -18.24 -15.52 -2.15
CA LEU A 213 -17.86 -14.40 -1.30
C LEU A 213 -18.88 -13.28 -1.53
N GLU A 214 -19.64 -12.92 -0.50
CA GLU A 214 -20.54 -11.76 -0.56
C GLU A 214 -19.75 -10.43 -0.46
N ASP A 215 -20.47 -9.31 -0.40
CA ASP A 215 -19.87 -7.98 -0.42
C ASP A 215 -18.96 -7.73 0.80
N LYS A 216 -17.92 -6.91 0.63
CA LYS A 216 -17.01 -6.44 1.68
C LYS A 216 -16.25 -7.55 2.43
N VAL A 217 -16.24 -8.77 1.91
CA VAL A 217 -15.45 -9.86 2.49
C VAL A 217 -13.96 -9.53 2.42
N LEU A 218 -13.25 -9.77 3.52
CA LEU A 218 -11.80 -9.63 3.60
C LEU A 218 -11.15 -11.01 3.72
N VAL A 219 -10.31 -11.36 2.76
CA VAL A 219 -9.56 -12.62 2.75
C VAL A 219 -8.08 -12.33 3.01
N GLY A 220 -7.58 -12.78 4.16
CA GLY A 220 -6.18 -12.67 4.56
C GLY A 220 -5.23 -13.50 3.68
N PRO A 221 -3.91 -13.32 3.85
CA PRO A 221 -2.93 -14.03 3.03
C PRO A 221 -2.96 -15.54 3.33
N ASN A 222 -2.74 -16.36 2.29
CA ASN A 222 -2.72 -17.82 2.35
C ASN A 222 -3.98 -18.49 2.92
N VAL A 223 -5.14 -17.83 2.87
CA VAL A 223 -6.42 -18.47 3.23
C VAL A 223 -6.75 -19.58 2.23
N THR A 224 -7.23 -20.71 2.73
CA THR A 224 -7.67 -21.85 1.90
C THR A 224 -9.16 -22.07 2.10
N ILE A 225 -9.94 -22.00 1.02
CA ILE A 225 -11.39 -22.23 1.04
C ILE A 225 -11.69 -23.47 0.22
N ILE A 226 -12.31 -24.46 0.87
CA ILE A 226 -12.43 -25.81 0.31
C ILE A 226 -13.90 -26.18 0.13
N SER A 227 -14.36 -26.37 -1.11
CA SER A 227 -15.70 -26.91 -1.41
C SER A 227 -15.72 -28.38 -1.83
N VAL A 228 -14.54 -29.02 -1.84
CA VAL A 228 -14.29 -30.38 -2.35
C VAL A 228 -13.81 -31.28 -1.21
N ASN A 229 -14.36 -32.48 -1.12
CA ASN A 229 -13.88 -33.54 -0.24
C ASN A 229 -13.86 -34.89 -0.97
N HIS A 230 -13.38 -35.92 -0.28
CA HIS A 230 -13.40 -37.31 -0.76
C HIS A 230 -14.18 -38.19 0.21
N PRO A 231 -14.87 -39.24 -0.28
CA PRO A 231 -15.48 -40.25 0.57
C PRO A 231 -14.44 -40.87 1.53
N LEU A 232 -14.85 -41.09 2.78
CA LEU A 232 -13.98 -41.70 3.79
C LEU A 232 -13.70 -43.19 3.50
N ASP A 233 -14.69 -43.87 2.91
CA ASP A 233 -14.60 -45.26 2.45
C ASP A 233 -13.42 -45.41 1.46
N PRO A 234 -12.37 -46.18 1.81
CA PRO A 234 -11.19 -46.34 0.97
C PRO A 234 -11.50 -46.77 -0.47
N GLU A 235 -12.49 -47.65 -0.65
CA GLU A 235 -12.87 -48.18 -1.97
C GLU A 235 -13.52 -47.10 -2.85
N LYS A 236 -14.06 -46.04 -2.24
CA LYS A 236 -14.74 -44.93 -2.92
C LYS A 236 -13.94 -43.63 -2.88
N ARG A 237 -12.74 -43.63 -2.30
CA ARG A 237 -11.95 -42.41 -2.02
C ARG A 237 -11.55 -41.59 -3.25
N HIS A 238 -11.50 -42.23 -4.42
CA HIS A 238 -11.28 -41.54 -5.70
C HIS A 238 -12.51 -40.76 -6.19
N GLY A 239 -13.68 -40.95 -5.57
CA GLY A 239 -14.86 -40.12 -5.78
C GLY A 239 -14.71 -38.73 -5.17
N ILE A 240 -15.60 -37.81 -5.53
CA ILE A 240 -15.60 -36.42 -5.07
C ILE A 240 -16.92 -36.14 -4.35
N GLU A 241 -16.84 -35.51 -3.18
CA GLU A 241 -17.99 -34.96 -2.44
C GLU A 241 -17.94 -33.43 -2.49
N LEU A 242 -18.96 -32.82 -3.06
CA LEU A 242 -19.03 -31.37 -3.25
C LEU A 242 -20.00 -30.75 -2.24
N LYS A 243 -19.55 -29.72 -1.54
CA LYS A 243 -20.40 -28.90 -0.66
C LYS A 243 -20.00 -27.43 -0.75
N ALA A 244 -20.96 -26.60 -1.13
CA ALA A 244 -20.75 -25.17 -1.30
C ALA A 244 -20.27 -24.50 -0.01
N VAL A 245 -19.38 -23.51 -0.17
CA VAL A 245 -18.92 -22.66 0.93
C VAL A 245 -19.42 -21.24 0.68
N LEU A 246 -20.03 -20.63 1.70
CA LEU A 246 -20.56 -19.27 1.64
C LEU A 246 -19.88 -18.39 2.69
N ILE A 247 -19.27 -17.31 2.25
CA ILE A 247 -18.68 -16.29 3.12
C ILE A 247 -19.54 -15.04 3.01
N LYS A 248 -20.27 -14.73 4.09
CA LYS A 248 -21.28 -13.66 4.08
C LYS A 248 -20.68 -12.26 4.20
N GLU A 249 -21.52 -11.25 3.95
CA GLU A 249 -21.15 -9.85 3.90
C GLU A 249 -20.29 -9.43 5.10
N ASN A 250 -19.22 -8.68 4.82
CA ASN A 250 -18.33 -8.08 5.81
C ASN A 250 -17.62 -9.10 6.75
N ALA A 251 -17.63 -10.39 6.41
CA ALA A 251 -16.83 -11.38 7.13
C ALA A 251 -15.33 -11.20 6.83
N TRP A 252 -14.50 -11.48 7.84
CA TRP A 252 -13.04 -11.40 7.72
C TRP A 252 -12.38 -12.75 8.01
N LEU A 253 -11.63 -13.26 7.04
CA LEU A 253 -10.81 -14.45 7.17
C LEU A 253 -9.35 -14.08 7.45
N GLY A 254 -8.85 -14.45 8.63
CA GLY A 254 -7.47 -14.20 9.05
C GLY A 254 -6.45 -15.02 8.27
N ALA A 255 -5.18 -14.60 8.31
CA ALA A 255 -4.09 -15.25 7.58
C ALA A 255 -3.99 -16.77 7.86
N ASN A 256 -3.77 -17.57 6.83
CA ASN A 256 -3.66 -19.04 6.91
C ASN A 256 -4.90 -19.74 7.52
N ALA A 257 -6.08 -19.12 7.52
CA ALA A 257 -7.32 -19.82 7.90
C ALA A 257 -7.74 -20.83 6.81
N THR A 258 -8.33 -21.94 7.23
CA THR A 258 -8.87 -22.98 6.35
C THR A 258 -10.37 -23.16 6.58
N ILE A 259 -11.17 -22.99 5.54
CA ILE A 259 -12.63 -23.17 5.57
C ILE A 259 -12.97 -24.48 4.87
N LEU A 260 -13.65 -25.40 5.58
CA LEU A 260 -13.96 -26.74 5.08
C LEU A 260 -15.28 -26.80 4.28
N PRO A 261 -15.50 -27.88 3.51
CA PRO A 261 -16.68 -28.02 2.65
C PRO A 261 -18.01 -27.91 3.39
N GLY A 262 -18.94 -27.15 2.82
CA GLY A 262 -20.30 -26.97 3.35
C GLY A 262 -20.45 -25.89 4.42
N VAL A 263 -19.37 -25.18 4.76
CA VAL A 263 -19.40 -24.15 5.81
C VAL A 263 -19.99 -22.84 5.30
N THR A 264 -20.87 -22.25 6.09
CA THR A 264 -21.27 -20.85 5.98
C THR A 264 -20.58 -20.01 7.05
N VAL A 265 -19.82 -19.00 6.65
CA VAL A 265 -19.28 -17.98 7.56
C VAL A 265 -20.26 -16.81 7.62
N GLY A 266 -20.82 -16.55 8.80
CA GLY A 266 -21.86 -15.55 9.01
C GLY A 266 -21.41 -14.10 8.81
N GLU A 267 -22.39 -13.21 8.64
CA GLU A 267 -22.17 -11.78 8.45
C GLU A 267 -21.36 -11.17 9.61
N ASN A 268 -20.42 -10.27 9.30
CA ASN A 268 -19.53 -9.63 10.27
C ASN A 268 -18.68 -10.61 11.11
N ALA A 269 -18.66 -11.90 10.78
CA ALA A 269 -17.89 -12.89 11.53
C ALA A 269 -16.39 -12.73 11.23
N VAL A 270 -15.58 -13.01 12.23
CA VAL A 270 -14.12 -12.94 12.13
C VAL A 270 -13.52 -14.31 12.42
N VAL A 271 -12.79 -14.83 11.46
CA VAL A 271 -12.02 -16.07 11.58
C VAL A 271 -10.59 -15.70 11.90
N ALA A 272 -10.10 -16.06 13.08
CA ALA A 272 -8.72 -15.77 13.47
C ALA A 272 -7.70 -16.48 12.56
N ALA A 273 -6.48 -15.94 12.52
CA ALA A 273 -5.39 -16.53 11.76
C ALA A 273 -5.12 -17.99 12.18
N GLY A 274 -4.86 -18.86 11.20
CA GLY A 274 -4.56 -20.27 11.40
C GLY A 274 -5.74 -21.15 11.86
N ALA A 275 -6.97 -20.62 11.91
CA ALA A 275 -8.13 -21.40 12.34
C ALA A 275 -8.59 -22.40 11.26
N VAL A 276 -9.05 -23.57 11.69
CA VAL A 276 -9.66 -24.59 10.81
C VAL A 276 -11.16 -24.66 11.09
N VAL A 277 -11.96 -24.16 10.17
CA VAL A 277 -13.40 -23.98 10.32
C VAL A 277 -14.12 -25.17 9.70
N SER A 278 -14.67 -26.03 10.56
CA SER A 278 -15.34 -27.28 10.16
C SER A 278 -16.86 -27.26 10.34
N LYS A 279 -17.42 -26.15 10.81
CA LYS A 279 -18.85 -25.94 11.07
C LYS A 279 -19.22 -24.51 10.76
N ASP A 280 -20.51 -24.27 10.51
CA ASP A 280 -21.05 -22.93 10.29
C ASP A 280 -20.68 -21.96 11.42
N VAL A 281 -20.38 -20.73 11.02
CA VAL A 281 -19.97 -19.66 11.92
C VAL A 281 -21.15 -18.71 12.09
N PRO A 282 -21.64 -18.51 13.33
CA PRO A 282 -22.70 -17.53 13.56
C PRO A 282 -22.25 -16.12 13.21
N ALA A 283 -23.19 -15.30 12.71
CA ALA A 283 -22.94 -13.88 12.45
C ALA A 283 -22.49 -13.16 13.73
N ASN A 284 -21.73 -12.07 13.57
CA ASN A 284 -21.23 -11.25 14.67
C ASN A 284 -20.46 -12.06 15.72
N THR A 285 -19.63 -13.02 15.30
CA THR A 285 -18.77 -13.78 16.21
C THR A 285 -17.32 -13.75 15.77
N VAL A 286 -16.41 -13.92 16.74
CA VAL A 286 -15.00 -14.21 16.46
C VAL A 286 -14.75 -15.67 16.81
N ILE A 287 -14.18 -16.42 15.88
CA ILE A 287 -13.77 -17.81 16.08
C ILE A 287 -12.25 -17.96 15.96
N ALA A 288 -11.68 -18.93 16.67
CA ALA A 288 -10.27 -19.29 16.57
C ALA A 288 -10.03 -20.76 16.90
N GLY A 289 -8.87 -21.28 16.49
CA GLY A 289 -8.38 -22.61 16.86
C GLY A 289 -8.59 -23.70 15.81
N VAL A 290 -8.16 -24.91 16.17
CA VAL A 290 -8.24 -26.13 15.34
C VAL A 290 -8.78 -27.27 16.20
N PRO A 291 -10.06 -27.67 16.04
CA PRO A 291 -11.08 -27.01 15.23
C PRO A 291 -11.48 -25.65 15.80
N ALA A 292 -11.95 -24.75 14.94
CA ALA A 292 -12.33 -23.40 15.31
C ALA A 292 -13.55 -23.40 16.25
N LYS A 293 -13.51 -22.57 17.29
CA LYS A 293 -14.60 -22.36 18.25
C LYS A 293 -14.85 -20.88 18.44
N VAL A 294 -16.08 -20.52 18.78
CA VAL A 294 -16.44 -19.15 19.16
C VAL A 294 -15.66 -18.76 20.41
N ILE A 295 -14.87 -17.68 20.31
CA ILE A 295 -14.09 -17.09 21.41
C ILE A 295 -14.68 -15.76 21.89
N LYS A 296 -15.49 -15.11 21.04
CA LYS A 296 -16.14 -13.84 21.37
C LYS A 296 -17.42 -13.68 20.56
N LYS A 297 -18.47 -13.14 21.18
CA LYS A 297 -19.59 -12.53 20.46
C LYS A 297 -19.27 -11.05 20.25
N SER A 298 -19.40 -10.57 19.03
CA SER A 298 -19.23 -9.15 18.70
C SER A 298 -20.47 -8.42 19.19
N GLU A 299 -20.41 -7.83 20.39
CA GLU A 299 -21.39 -6.83 20.81
C GLU A 299 -21.09 -5.49 20.12
N GLU A 300 -22.15 -4.76 19.78
CA GLU A 300 -22.06 -3.42 19.18
C GLU A 300 -21.14 -2.52 20.03
N ASN A 301 -20.16 -1.90 19.37
CA ASN A 301 -19.33 -0.79 19.84
C ASN A 301 -17.99 -1.04 20.57
N ASN A 302 -17.39 -2.24 20.60
CA ASN A 302 -15.95 -2.32 20.96
C ASN A 302 -15.23 -3.56 20.39
N MET A 303 -14.61 -3.37 19.23
CA MET A 303 -13.76 -4.37 18.56
C MET A 303 -12.33 -3.86 18.43
N SER A 304 -11.53 -4.04 19.49
CA SER A 304 -10.09 -4.20 19.34
C SER A 304 -9.78 -5.70 19.35
N PHE A 305 -9.02 -6.18 18.37
CA PHE A 305 -8.28 -7.43 18.53
C PHE A 305 -7.37 -7.21 19.75
N GLY A 306 -7.75 -7.76 20.90
CA GLY A 306 -6.83 -7.86 22.01
C GLY A 306 -5.71 -8.76 21.53
N TYR A 307 -4.59 -8.18 21.08
CA TYR A 307 -3.32 -8.86 21.26
C TYR A 307 -3.33 -9.31 22.71
N ILE A 308 -3.20 -10.63 22.91
CA ILE A 308 -3.08 -11.29 24.21
C ILE A 308 -2.42 -10.28 25.16
N THR A 309 -3.20 -9.72 26.10
CA THR A 309 -2.59 -9.03 27.23
C THR A 309 -1.60 -10.05 27.77
N PRO A 310 -0.29 -9.74 27.81
CA PRO A 310 0.68 -10.70 28.34
C PRO A 310 0.13 -11.13 29.68
N LEU A 311 0.00 -12.45 29.88
CA LEU A 311 -0.38 -13.06 31.15
C LEU A 311 0.24 -12.20 32.25
N SER A 312 -0.63 -11.48 32.98
CA SER A 312 -0.19 -10.71 34.12
C SER A 312 0.64 -11.67 34.95
N ALA A 313 1.90 -11.31 35.16
CA ALA A 313 2.85 -12.10 35.90
C ALA A 313 2.29 -12.34 37.31
N ASN A 314 1.52 -13.41 37.49
CA ASN A 314 1.37 -14.09 38.76
C ASN A 314 2.65 -14.90 38.96
N VAL A 315 3.74 -14.19 39.20
CA VAL A 315 4.84 -14.73 39.99
C VAL A 315 4.40 -14.48 41.43
N GLU A 316 3.71 -15.49 41.99
CA GLU A 316 3.58 -15.59 43.44
C GLU A 316 4.99 -15.65 44.04
N ARG A 317 5.26 -14.76 44.99
CA ARG A 317 6.36 -14.90 45.96
C ARG A 317 5.86 -15.66 47.16
#